data_AF-A0A382EC29-F1
#
_entry.id   AF-A0A382EC29-F1
#
_cell.length_a   1.000
_cell.length_b   1.000
_cell.length_c   1.000
_cell.angle_alpha   90.00
_cell.angle_beta   90.00
_cell.angle_gamma   90.00
#
_symmetry.space_group_name_H-M   'P 1'
#
loop_
_entity.id
_entity.type
_entity.pdbx_description
1 polymer ?
#
loop_
_entity_poly.entity_id
_entity_poly.type
_entity_poly.pdbx_seq_one_letter_code
_entity_poly.pdbx_strand_id
1 'polypeptide(L)' 'MHSVGLIGGTFDRFHAGHLSLIQTALSECRSLEVWLTSDSRAAKKDSRINSWD' A
#
# COMPACT_ATOMS: atom_id res chain seq x y z
N MET A 1 -11.48 3.26 -17.25
CA MET A 1 -10.66 4.21 -16.46
C MET A 1 -11.54 4.90 -15.42
N HIS A 2 -11.28 4.64 -14.15
CA HIS A 2 -11.99 5.20 -13.00
C HIS A 2 -11.44 6.60 -12.63
N SER A 3 -12.24 7.43 -11.96
CA SER A 3 -11.77 8.74 -11.47
C SER A 3 -10.72 8.56 -10.38
N VAL A 4 -11.01 7.72 -9.38
CA VAL A 4 -10.16 7.42 -8.23
C VAL A 4 -10.03 5.91 -8.07
N GLY A 5 -8.80 5.43 -7.91
CA GLY A 5 -8.48 4.08 -7.43
C GLY A 5 -7.96 4.14 -5.99
N LEU A 6 -8.14 3.04 -5.24
CA LEU A 6 -7.63 2.92 -3.88
C LEU A 6 -6.94 1.57 -3.72
N ILE A 7 -5.73 1.60 -3.15
CA ILE A 7 -5.04 0.41 -2.67
C ILE A 7 -4.69 0.61 -1.19
N GLY A 8 -4.79 -0.47 -0.41
CA GLY A 8 -4.50 -0.46 1.02
C GLY A 8 -3.58 -1.60 1.41
N GLY A 9 -2.63 -1.34 2.32
CA GLY A 9 -1.67 -2.35 2.74
C GLY A 9 -0.74 -1.86 3.84
N THR A 10 0.09 -2.77 4.36
CA THR A 10 1.17 -2.41 5.28
C THR A 10 2.27 -1.66 4.55
N PHE A 11 2.62 -2.09 3.33
CA PHE A 11 3.74 -1.54 2.56
C PHE A 11 5.08 -1.51 3.33
N ASP A 12 5.29 -2.44 4.27
CA ASP A 12 6.61 -2.65 4.90
C ASP A 12 7.61 -3.07 3.83
N ARG A 13 8.81 -2.48 3.85
CA ARG A 13 9.91 -2.72 2.90
C ARG A 13 9.46 -2.78 1.44
N PHE A 14 9.31 -1.61 0.81
CA PHE A 14 8.95 -1.50 -0.60
C PHE A 14 9.74 -2.45 -1.51
N HIS A 15 9.02 -3.22 -2.33
CA HIS A 15 9.60 -4.22 -3.23
C HIS A 15 8.80 -4.28 -4.54
N ALA A 16 9.27 -5.10 -5.50
CA ALA A 16 8.69 -5.18 -6.85
C ALA A 16 7.20 -5.53 -6.91
N GLY A 17 6.68 -6.24 -5.89
CA GLY A 17 5.25 -6.55 -5.79
C GLY A 17 4.40 -5.30 -5.56
N HIS A 18 4.84 -4.39 -4.68
CA HIS A 18 4.16 -3.11 -4.46
C HIS A 18 4.22 -2.23 -5.72
N LEU A 19 5.36 -2.21 -6.42
CA LEU A 19 5.48 -1.47 -7.68
C LEU A 19 4.49 -1.99 -8.72
N SER A 20 4.42 -3.32 -8.91
CA SER A 20 3.47 -3.93 -9.84
C SER A 20 2.03 -3.59 -9.48
N LEU A 21 1.67 -3.65 -8.19
CA LEU A 21 0.33 -3.30 -7.72
C LEU A 21 -0.03 -1.84 -8.04
N ILE A 22 0.90 -0.91 -7.75
CA ILE A 22 0.71 0.52 -8.01
C ILE A 22 0.59 0.79 -9.52
N GLN A 23 1.43 0.16 -10.35
CA GLN A 23 1.40 0.31 -11.80
C GLN A 23 0.07 -0.17 -12.39
N THR A 24 -0.42 -1.34 -11.95
CA THR A 24 -1.74 -1.84 -12.36
C THR A 24 -2.85 -0.91 -11.90
N ALA A 25 -2.81 -0.41 -10.67
CA ALA A 25 -3.84 0.52 -10.21
C ALA A 25 -3.84 1.82 -11.03
N LEU A 26 -2.66 2.35 -11.39
CA LEU A 26 -2.51 3.54 -12.23
C LEU A 26 -2.98 3.34 -13.68
N SER A 27 -2.97 2.10 -14.22
CA SER A 27 -3.56 1.85 -15.55
C SER A 27 -5.09 1.93 -15.54
N GLU A 28 -5.71 1.69 -14.38
CA GLU A 28 -7.16 1.60 -14.25
C GLU A 28 -7.81 2.91 -13.76
N CYS A 29 -7.04 3.90 -13.26
CA CYS A 29 -7.60 5.12 -12.68
C CYS A 29 -6.82 6.41 -13.02
N ARG A 30 -7.48 7.57 -12.89
CA ARG A 30 -6.87 8.89 -13.10
C ARG A 30 -6.04 9.37 -11.91
N SER A 31 -6.45 9.01 -10.69
CA SER A 31 -5.71 9.29 -9.45
C SER A 31 -5.77 8.08 -8.54
N LEU A 32 -4.66 7.76 -7.89
CA LEU A 32 -4.54 6.63 -6.98
C LEU A 32 -4.31 7.12 -5.55
N GLU A 33 -5.15 6.68 -4.63
CA GLU A 33 -4.92 6.81 -3.19
C GLU A 33 -4.24 5.54 -2.65
N VAL A 34 -3.16 5.74 -1.90
CA VAL A 34 -2.42 4.65 -1.26
C VAL A 34 -2.58 4.78 0.25
N TRP A 35 -3.32 3.86 0.84
CA TRP A 35 -3.66 3.89 2.27
C TRP A 35 -2.73 2.97 3.05
N LEU A 36 -1.89 3.56 3.89
CA LEU A 36 -0.96 2.84 4.75
C LEU A 36 -1.66 2.36 6.03
N THR A 37 -1.43 1.11 6.38
CA THR A 37 -1.88 0.56 7.66
C THR A 37 -1.06 1.19 8.78
N SER A 38 -1.71 1.69 9.85
CA SER A 38 -0.99 2.26 10.99
C SER A 38 -0.08 1.22 11.66
N ASP A 39 1.06 1.66 12.19
CA ASP A 39 2.02 0.80 12.89
C ASP A 39 1.36 -0.02 14.01
N SER A 40 0.45 0.62 14.76
CA SER A 40 -0.34 -0.05 15.82
C SER A 40 -1.18 -1.24 15.32
N ARG A 41 -1.66 -1.19 14.07
CA ARG A 41 -2.42 -2.27 13.45
C ARG A 41 -1.49 -3.30 12.80
N ALA A 42 -0.39 -2.84 12.19
CA ALA A 42 0.60 -3.70 11.58
C ALA A 42 1.30 -4.59 12.63
N ALA A 43 1.78 -3.99 13.73
CA ALA A 43 2.45 -4.70 14.82
C ALA A 43 1.55 -5.74 15.52
N LYS A 44 0.23 -5.51 15.57
CA LYS A 44 -0.74 -6.50 16.09
C LYS A 44 -0.85 -7.73 15.19
N LYS A 45 -0.60 -7.60 13.88
CA LYS A 45 -0.72 -8.67 12.90
C LYS A 45 0.58 -9.48 12.79
N ASP A 46 1.73 -8.80 12.77
CA ASP A 46 3.05 -9.42 12.67
C ASP A 46 4.09 -8.54 13.36
N SER A 47 4.77 -9.06 14.38
CA SER A 47 5.76 -8.33 15.17
C SER A 47 7.09 -8.08 14.43
N ARG A 48 7.27 -8.68 13.24
CA ARG A 48 8.44 -8.46 12.38
C ARG A 48 8.29 -7.25 11.47
N ILE A 49 7.10 -6.65 11.42
CA ILE A 49 6.86 -5.40 10.69
C ILE A 49 7.53 -4.29 11.49
N ASN A 50 8.41 -3.53 10.82
CA ASN A 50 9.10 -2.42 11.45
C ASN A 50 8.17 -1.22 11.62
N SER A 51 8.48 -0.39 12.60
CA SER A 51 7.92 0.97 12.69
C SER A 51 8.31 1.78 11.46
N TRP A 52 7.56 2.86 11.24
CA TRP A 52 7.96 3.86 10.25
C TRP A 52 9.30 4.54 10.60
N ASP A 53 9.57 4.74 11.89
CA ASP A 53 10.84 5.26 12.44
C ASP A 53 11.96 4.21 12.38
#